data_AF-A0A2V6RSL8-F1
#
_entry.id   AF-A0A2V6RSL8-F1
#
_cell.length_a   1.000
_cell.length_b   1.000
_cell.length_c   1.000
_cell.angle_alpha   90.00
_cell.angle_beta   90.00
_cell.angle_gamma   90.00
#
_symmetry.space_group_name_H-M   'P 1'
#
loop_
_entity.id
_entity.type
_entity.pdbx_description
1 polymer ?
#
loop_
_entity_poly.entity_id
_entity_poly.type
_entity_poly.pdbx_seq_one_letter_code
_entity_poly.pdbx_strand_id
1 'polypeptide(L)'
;MVPVVLDGSRKVTLVEGPVIDHDMAQLALIEMRGAGRVAFGGFFEGGQTLVLVKTPDAAEALGWFTESGFWKSGELAARPLLHVL
;
A
#
# COMPACT_ATOMS: atom_id res chain seq x y z
N MET A 1 24.35 2.03 -3.47
CA MET A 1 23.91 2.50 -2.14
C MET A 1 22.77 3.47 -2.36
N VAL A 2 21.59 3.25 -1.75
CA VAL A 2 20.48 4.20 -1.86
C VAL A 2 20.80 5.39 -0.93
N PRO A 3 20.77 6.65 -1.41
CA PRO A 3 21.08 7.79 -0.55
C PRO A 3 20.09 7.86 0.62
N VAL A 4 20.60 8.07 1.83
CA VAL A 4 19.84 8.40 3.05
C VAL A 4 19.15 9.74 2.81
N VAL A 5 17.87 9.84 3.16
CA VAL A 5 17.08 11.06 2.95
C VAL A 5 16.62 11.57 4.28
N LEU A 6 17.17 12.73 4.67
CA LEU A 6 16.97 13.34 5.99
C LEU A 6 15.94 14.47 5.99
N ASP A 7 15.49 14.90 4.82
CA ASP A 7 14.64 16.09 4.63
C ASP A 7 13.19 15.77 4.26
N GLY A 8 12.82 14.48 4.19
CA GLY A 8 11.47 14.05 3.79
C GLY A 8 11.13 14.33 2.32
N SER A 9 12.12 14.64 1.48
CA SER A 9 11.89 14.97 0.06
C SER A 9 11.39 13.78 -0.77
N ARG A 10 11.61 12.54 -0.29
CA ARG A 10 11.08 11.34 -0.92
C ARG A 10 9.63 11.10 -0.54
N LYS A 11 8.83 10.86 -1.57
CA LYS A 11 7.41 10.58 -1.49
C LYS A 11 7.18 9.11 -1.79
N VAL A 12 6.42 8.47 -0.93
CA VAL A 12 5.80 7.17 -1.15
C VAL A 12 4.32 7.30 -0.81
N THR A 13 3.53 6.28 -1.13
CA THR A 13 2.09 6.31 -0.83
C THR A 13 1.76 5.26 0.22
N LEU A 14 0.96 5.64 1.21
CA LEU A 14 0.27 4.73 2.11
C LEU A 14 -1.11 4.43 1.53
N VAL A 15 -1.46 3.15 1.44
CA VAL A 15 -2.81 2.69 1.08
C VAL A 15 -3.46 2.07 2.30
N GLU A 16 -4.68 2.52 2.58
CA GLU A 16 -5.50 2.06 3.70
C GLU A 16 -6.92 1.79 3.25
N GLY A 17 -7.60 0.90 3.95
CA GLY A 17 -9.01 0.61 3.74
C GLY A 17 -9.38 -0.80 4.17
N PRO A 18 -10.67 -1.10 4.27
CA PRO A 18 -11.13 -2.42 4.68
C PRO A 18 -10.99 -3.46 3.56
N VAL A 19 -10.61 -4.68 3.94
CA VAL A 19 -10.67 -5.85 3.07
C VAL A 19 -12.11 -6.39 2.96
N ILE A 20 -12.40 -7.05 1.85
CA ILE A 20 -13.60 -7.86 1.65
C ILE A 20 -13.32 -9.30 2.08
N ASP A 21 -12.15 -9.82 1.71
CA ASP A 21 -11.69 -11.17 2.01
C ASP A 21 -10.24 -11.07 2.51
N HIS A 22 -10.04 -11.41 3.79
CA HIS A 22 -8.73 -11.29 4.43
C HIS A 22 -7.70 -12.24 3.85
N ASP A 23 -8.07 -13.51 3.60
CA ASP A 23 -7.13 -14.53 3.16
C ASP A 23 -6.67 -14.26 1.72
N MET A 24 -7.61 -13.86 0.86
CA MET A 24 -7.29 -13.47 -0.50
C MET A 24 -6.51 -12.15 -0.57
N ALA A 25 -6.84 -11.16 0.26
CA ALA A 25 -6.06 -9.93 0.37
C ALA A 25 -4.62 -10.21 0.84
N GLN A 26 -4.42 -11.15 1.76
CA GLN A 26 -3.09 -11.54 2.21
C GLN A 26 -2.25 -12.13 1.07
N LEU A 27 -2.84 -13.01 0.24
CA LEU A 27 -2.17 -13.55 -0.95
C LEU A 27 -1.82 -12.44 -1.94
N ALA A 28 -2.73 -11.51 -2.21
CA ALA A 28 -2.47 -10.38 -3.07
C ALA A 28 -1.33 -9.48 -2.56
N LEU A 29 -1.23 -9.24 -1.24
CA LEU A 29 -0.09 -8.51 -0.67
C LEU A 29 1.25 -9.23 -0.90
N ILE A 30 1.27 -10.55 -0.79
CA ILE A 30 2.47 -11.37 -1.06
C ILE A 30 2.89 -11.23 -2.53
N GLU A 31 1.94 -11.33 -3.46
CA GLU A 31 2.19 -11.17 -4.90
C GLU A 31 2.68 -9.76 -5.24
N MET A 32 2.02 -8.72 -4.72
CA MET A 32 2.44 -7.33 -4.93
C MET A 32 3.82 -7.04 -4.35
N ARG A 33 4.18 -7.65 -3.22
CA ARG A 33 5.54 -7.59 -2.68
C ARG A 33 6.53 -8.27 -3.63
N GLY A 34 6.19 -9.44 -4.15
CA GLY A 34 6.99 -10.16 -5.15
C GLY A 34 7.22 -9.36 -6.44
N ALA A 35 6.21 -8.60 -6.87
CA ALA A 35 6.27 -7.68 -8.01
C ALA A 35 6.99 -6.35 -7.71
N GLY A 36 7.51 -6.14 -6.49
CA GLY A 36 8.22 -4.94 -6.11
C GLY A 36 7.34 -3.69 -5.92
N ARG A 37 6.01 -3.86 -5.83
CA ARG A 37 5.04 -2.76 -5.67
C ARG A 37 4.90 -2.30 -4.22
N VAL A 38 5.10 -3.21 -3.26
CA VAL A 38 4.92 -2.96 -1.82
C VAL A 38 6.27 -2.99 -1.09
N ALA A 39 6.47 -2.06 -0.15
CA ALA A 39 7.60 -2.09 0.78
C ALA A 39 7.29 -2.94 2.01
N PHE A 40 6.17 -2.66 2.67
CA PHE A 40 5.59 -3.48 3.72
C PHE A 40 4.10 -3.19 3.84
N GLY A 41 3.36 -4.04 4.53
CA GLY A 41 1.97 -3.78 4.86
C GLY A 41 1.34 -4.98 5.53
N GLY A 42 0.08 -4.82 5.92
CA GLY A 42 -0.70 -5.87 6.56
C GLY A 42 -2.07 -5.36 6.98
N PHE A 43 -2.65 -6.07 7.92
CA PHE A 43 -4.01 -5.85 8.40
C PHE A 43 -3.99 -5.58 9.90
N PHE A 44 -4.85 -4.66 10.33
CA PHE A 44 -5.25 -4.53 11.72
C PHE A 44 -6.34 -5.56 12.04
N GLU A 45 -6.57 -5.78 13.34
CA GLU A 45 -7.74 -6.50 13.81
C GLU A 45 -9.02 -5.90 13.21
N GLY A 46 -9.91 -6.74 12.70
CA GLY A 46 -11.14 -6.30 12.02
C GLY A 46 -11.00 -6.04 10.51
N GLY A 47 -9.83 -6.27 9.91
CA GLY A 47 -9.67 -6.28 8.45
C GLY A 47 -9.35 -4.93 7.82
N GLN A 48 -8.98 -3.91 8.60
CA GLN A 48 -8.46 -2.67 8.07
C GLN A 48 -7.02 -2.86 7.58
N THR A 49 -6.69 -2.44 6.37
CA THR A 49 -5.34 -2.53 5.81
C THR A 49 -4.52 -1.26 6.06
N LEU A 50 -3.21 -1.42 6.22
CA LEU A 50 -2.20 -0.37 6.09
C LEU A 50 -1.02 -0.92 5.28
N VAL A 51 -0.75 -0.31 4.12
CA VAL A 51 0.32 -0.76 3.21
C VAL A 51 1.14 0.44 2.72
N LEU A 52 2.45 0.34 2.82
CA LEU A 52 3.38 1.27 2.20
C LEU A 52 3.76 0.75 0.80
N VAL A 53 3.38 1.50 -0.23
CA VAL A 53 3.71 1.18 -1.62
C VAL A 53 4.93 1.94 -2.14
N LYS A 54 5.57 1.40 -3.18
CA LYS A 54 6.78 1.94 -3.82
C LYS A 54 6.48 2.80 -5.05
N THR A 55 5.36 3.53 -5.02
CA THR A 55 5.04 4.58 -5.98
C THR A 55 4.60 5.83 -5.22
N PRO A 56 4.97 7.05 -5.67
CA PRO A 56 4.40 8.29 -5.14
C PRO A 56 3.03 8.63 -5.75
N ASP A 57 2.58 7.91 -6.78
CA ASP A 57 1.30 8.15 -7.45
C ASP A 57 0.16 7.46 -6.68
N ALA A 58 -0.78 8.27 -6.18
CA ALA A 58 -1.93 7.78 -5.44
C ALA A 58 -2.94 7.01 -6.30
N ALA A 59 -3.14 7.42 -7.55
CA ALA A 59 -4.08 6.75 -8.44
C ALA A 59 -3.55 5.38 -8.88
N GLU A 60 -2.26 5.31 -9.21
CA GLU A 60 -1.58 4.04 -9.50
C GLU A 60 -1.62 3.11 -8.28
N ALA A 61 -1.31 3.64 -7.10
CA ALA A 61 -1.37 2.89 -5.86
C ALA A 61 -2.76 2.30 -5.63
N LEU A 62 -3.83 3.11 -5.70
CA LEU A 62 -5.21 2.63 -5.55
C LEU A 62 -5.58 1.60 -6.62
N GLY A 63 -5.14 1.82 -7.86
CA GLY A 63 -5.36 0.91 -8.99
C GLY A 63 -4.99 -0.53 -8.65
N TRP A 64 -3.78 -0.75 -8.13
CA TRP A 64 -3.29 -2.09 -7.77
C TRP A 64 -4.20 -2.84 -6.79
N PHE A 65 -4.77 -2.14 -5.80
CA PHE A 65 -5.66 -2.77 -4.81
C PHE A 65 -7.07 -2.98 -5.39
N THR A 66 -7.58 -2.01 -6.15
CA THR A 66 -8.90 -2.12 -6.78
C THR A 66 -8.97 -3.23 -7.82
N GLU A 67 -7.91 -3.42 -8.62
CA GLU A 67 -7.82 -4.46 -9.65
C GLU A 67 -7.85 -5.88 -9.06
N SER A 68 -7.36 -6.07 -7.83
CA SER A 68 -7.39 -7.37 -7.16
C SER A 68 -8.80 -7.80 -6.73
N GLY A 69 -9.72 -6.85 -6.52
CA GLY A 69 -11.08 -7.10 -6.04
C GLY A 69 -11.21 -7.51 -4.57
N PHE A 70 -10.12 -7.56 -3.79
CA PHE A 70 -10.16 -8.01 -2.39
C PHE A 70 -10.29 -6.89 -1.35
N TRP A 71 -10.32 -5.64 -1.80
CA TRP A 71 -10.57 -4.46 -0.97
C TRP A 71 -11.87 -3.77 -1.39
N LYS A 72 -12.53 -3.10 -0.43
CA LYS A 72 -13.67 -2.25 -0.74
C LYS A 72 -13.17 -0.98 -1.44
N SER A 73 -13.20 -0.98 -2.77
CA SER A 73 -12.63 0.08 -3.60
C SER A 73 -13.10 1.50 -3.23
N GLY A 74 -14.39 1.66 -2.90
CA GLY A 74 -14.96 2.94 -2.49
C GLY A 74 -14.54 3.44 -1.09
N GLU A 75 -13.85 2.60 -0.31
CA GLU A 75 -13.38 2.90 1.04
C GLU A 75 -11.83 2.86 1.12
N LEU A 76 -11.15 2.68 -0.01
CA LEU A 76 -9.70 2.80 -0.08
C LEU A 76 -9.28 4.27 -0.07
N ALA A 77 -8.24 4.56 0.72
CA ALA A 77 -7.58 5.85 0.77
C ALA A 77 -6.10 5.69 0.42
N ALA A 78 -5.59 6.60 -0.41
CA ALA A 78 -4.16 6.74 -0.68
C ALA A 78 -3.66 8.07 -0.11
N ARG A 79 -2.64 8.02 0.73
CA ARG A 79 -2.06 9.18 1.42
C ARG A 79 -0.58 9.32 1.07
N PRO A 80 -0.11 10.48 0.58
CA PRO A 80 1.30 10.69 0.39
C PRO A 80 2.01 10.70 1.75
N LEU A 81 3.09 9.93 1.85
CA LEU A 81 3.98 9.89 3.00
C LEU A 81 5.33 10.50 2.59
N LEU A 82 5.67 11.61 3.25
CA LEU A 82 7.00 12.19 3.23
C LEU A 82 7.84 11.44 4.27
N HIS A 83 8.86 10.70 3.85
CA HIS A 83 9.57 9.81 4.75
C HIS A 83 11.08 10.11 4.83
N VAL A 84 11.63 9.84 6.01
CA VAL A 84 13.06 9.91 6.33
C VAL A 84 13.56 8.48 6.58
N LEU A 85 14.70 8.11 5.98
CA LEU A 85 15.36 6.80 6.13
C LEU A 85 16.87 6.98 6.17
#